data_AF-D7VGE2-F1
#
_entry.id   AF-D7VGE2-F1
#
_cell.length_a   1.000
_cell.length_b   1.000
_cell.length_c   1.000
_cell.angle_alpha   90.00
_cell.angle_beta   90.00
_cell.angle_gamma   90.00
#
_symmetry.space_group_name_H-M   'P 1'
#
loop_
_entity.id
_entity.type
_entity.pdbx_description
1 polymer ?
#
loop_
_entity_poly.entity_id
_entity_poly.type
_entity_poly.pdbx_seq_one_letter_code
_entity_poly.pdbx_strand_id
1 'polypeptide(L)'
;MKGDRFFKVLVYILVLNIVFYLVYYITNEEAKSIKLSDLRNAEDWFLFIWLFGIPVLLDFLIVGLPISYGFSKYQLSRKTYVLLFFALIVEFLLTSLLYGNEPALTKVGLSIILFIPLIISFKTHLNYTNKN
;
A
#
# COMPACT_ATOMS: atom_id res chain seq x y z
N MET A 1 6.33 1.28 20.92
CA MET A 1 4.89 0.98 20.72
C MET A 1 4.23 1.67 19.51
N LYS A 2 4.45 2.97 19.21
CA LYS A 2 3.88 3.60 17.99
C LYS A 2 4.73 3.41 16.72
N GLY A 3 6.06 3.48 16.85
CA GLY A 3 7.00 3.36 15.71
C GLY A 3 6.93 2.02 14.98
N ASP A 4 6.88 0.89 15.70
CA ASP A 4 6.79 -0.45 15.09
C ASP A 4 5.54 -0.64 14.21
N ARG A 5 4.40 -0.10 14.66
CA ARG A 5 3.13 -0.21 13.92
C ARG A 5 3.14 0.62 12.64
N PHE A 6 3.63 1.86 12.74
CA PHE A 6 3.80 2.73 11.60
C PHE A 6 4.74 2.10 10.56
N PHE A 7 5.87 1.56 11.02
CA PHE A 7 6.83 0.88 10.16
C PHE A 7 6.23 -0.33 9.44
N LYS A 8 5.48 -1.18 10.13
CA LYS A 8 4.78 -2.33 9.52
C LYS A 8 3.79 -1.91 8.43
N VAL A 9 3.04 -0.84 8.65
CA VAL A 9 2.12 -0.29 7.65
C VAL A 9 2.87 0.31 6.47
N LEU A 10 3.96 1.03 6.72
CA LEU A 10 4.82 1.57 5.66
C LEU A 10 5.37 0.44 4.78
N VAL A 11 5.90 -0.62 5.38
CA VAL A 11 6.38 -1.81 4.66
C VAL A 11 5.25 -2.44 3.85
N TYR A 12 4.05 -2.57 4.41
CA TYR A 12 2.89 -3.07 3.68
C TYR A 12 2.58 -2.23 2.44
N ILE A 13 2.53 -0.90 2.54
CA ILE A 13 2.25 0.00 1.40
C ILE A 13 3.36 -0.10 0.34
N LEU A 14 4.63 -0.16 0.76
CA LEU A 14 5.76 -0.31 -0.16
C LEU A 14 5.72 -1.63 -0.90
N VAL A 15 5.51 -2.74 -0.18
CA VAL A 15 5.41 -4.08 -0.79
C VAL A 15 4.21 -4.16 -1.73
N LEU A 16 3.05 -3.63 -1.32
CA LEU A 16 1.85 -3.59 -2.17
C LEU A 16 2.14 -2.86 -3.49
N ASN A 17 2.75 -1.67 -3.43
CA ASN A 17 3.07 -0.90 -4.63
C ASN A 17 4.10 -1.60 -5.51
N ILE A 18 5.17 -2.16 -4.92
CA ILE A 18 6.18 -2.90 -5.69
C ILE A 18 5.54 -4.09 -6.42
N VAL A 19 4.75 -4.90 -5.71
CA VAL A 19 4.08 -6.07 -6.31
C VAL A 19 3.06 -5.63 -7.34
N PHE A 20 2.28 -4.59 -7.07
CA PHE A 20 1.32 -4.04 -8.02
C PHE A 20 2.00 -3.58 -9.31
N TYR A 21 3.06 -2.77 -9.22
CA TYR A 21 3.78 -2.31 -10.41
C TYR A 21 4.42 -3.45 -11.19
N LEU A 22 4.95 -4.48 -10.51
CA LEU A 22 5.47 -5.67 -11.18
C LEU A 22 4.36 -6.41 -11.94
N VAL A 23 3.22 -6.66 -11.30
CA VAL A 23 2.09 -7.34 -11.95
C VAL A 23 1.58 -6.50 -13.12
N TYR A 24 1.33 -5.21 -12.89
CA TYR A 24 0.87 -4.28 -13.93
C TYR A 24 1.81 -4.27 -15.14
N TYR A 25 3.11 -4.27 -14.91
CA TYR A 25 4.12 -4.29 -15.96
C TYR A 25 4.12 -5.59 -16.77
N ILE A 26 3.92 -6.73 -16.11
CA ILE A 26 3.87 -8.04 -16.78
C ILE A 26 2.58 -8.21 -17.58
N THR A 27 1.47 -7.66 -17.09
CA THR A 27 0.14 -7.86 -17.70
C THR A 27 -0.21 -6.82 -18.75
N ASN A 28 0.45 -5.65 -18.73
CA ASN A 28 0.15 -4.57 -19.66
C ASN A 28 1.28 -4.44 -20.70
N GLU A 29 1.04 -4.95 -21.90
CA GLU A 29 2.01 -4.95 -23.01
C GLU A 29 2.44 -3.54 -23.46
N GLU A 30 1.63 -2.52 -23.17
CA GLU A 30 1.94 -1.13 -23.51
C GLU A 30 2.85 -0.46 -22.47
N ALA A 31 3.02 -1.06 -21.29
CA ALA A 31 3.88 -0.51 -20.25
C ALA A 31 5.36 -0.66 -20.65
N LYS A 32 6.09 0.45 -20.70
CA LYS A 32 7.55 0.44 -20.92
C LYS A 32 8.32 0.49 -19.61
N SER A 33 9.25 -0.46 -19.44
CA SER A 33 10.12 -0.47 -18.26
C SER A 33 11.10 0.68 -18.38
N ILE A 34 11.16 1.49 -17.34
CA ILE A 34 12.20 2.50 -17.16
C ILE A 34 13.43 1.79 -16.61
N LYS A 35 14.51 1.81 -17.37
CA LYS A 35 15.81 1.28 -16.93
C LYS A 35 16.54 2.35 -16.13
N LEU A 36 17.39 1.94 -15.19
CA LEU A 36 18.27 2.87 -14.48
C LEU A 36 19.16 3.69 -15.44
N SER A 37 19.52 3.12 -16.60
CA SER A 37 20.26 3.82 -17.65
C SER A 37 19.50 4.97 -18.32
N ASP A 38 18.18 5.02 -18.13
CA ASP A 38 17.31 6.06 -18.68
C ASP A 38 17.23 7.27 -17.74
N LEU A 39 17.69 7.13 -16.47
CA LEU A 39 17.71 8.17 -15.46
C LEU A 39 19.09 8.86 -15.40
N ARG A 40 19.39 9.67 -16.42
CA ARG A 40 20.74 10.24 -16.62
C ARG A 40 20.92 11.57 -15.91
N ASN A 41 19.85 12.36 -15.83
CA ASN A 41 19.89 13.75 -15.39
C ASN A 41 18.95 13.96 -14.19
N ALA A 42 19.13 15.08 -13.47
CA ALA A 42 18.25 15.43 -12.34
C ALA A 42 16.76 15.54 -12.74
N GLU A 43 16.48 15.97 -13.97
CA GLU A 43 15.12 16.06 -14.53
C GLU A 43 14.47 14.68 -14.69
N ASP A 44 15.22 13.68 -15.16
CA ASP A 44 14.73 12.30 -15.31
C ASP A 44 14.40 11.70 -13.93
N TRP A 45 15.28 11.93 -12.95
CA TRP A 45 15.05 11.51 -11.56
C TRP A 45 13.84 12.21 -10.94
N PHE A 46 13.65 13.49 -11.22
CA PHE A 46 12.48 14.23 -10.76
C PHE A 46 11.19 13.63 -11.34
N LEU A 47 11.13 13.40 -12.65
CA LEU A 47 9.97 12.78 -13.30
C LEU A 47 9.71 11.36 -12.78
N PHE A 48 10.77 10.57 -12.56
CA PHE A 48 10.66 9.25 -11.97
C PHE A 48 10.04 9.28 -10.56
N ILE A 49 10.51 10.17 -9.69
CA ILE A 49 9.94 10.34 -8.34
C ILE A 49 8.48 10.81 -8.42
N TRP A 50 8.14 11.68 -9.36
CA TRP A 50 6.76 12.10 -9.59
C TRP A 50 5.86 10.94 -10.04
N LEU A 51 6.34 10.09 -10.93
CA LEU A 51 5.58 8.96 -11.48
C LEU A 51 5.41 7.79 -10.51
N PHE A 52 6.39 7.53 -9.63
CA PHE A 52 6.35 6.38 -8.72
C PHE A 52 6.29 6.76 -7.24
N GLY A 53 7.04 7.78 -6.83
CA GLY A 53 7.10 8.21 -5.43
C GLY A 53 5.80 8.86 -4.96
N ILE A 54 5.18 9.72 -5.77
CA ILE A 54 3.94 10.40 -5.38
C ILE A 54 2.76 9.44 -5.26
N PRO A 55 2.49 8.52 -6.21
CA PRO A 55 1.43 7.54 -6.01
C PRO A 55 1.61 6.70 -4.74
N VAL A 56 2.84 6.27 -4.44
CA VAL A 56 3.15 5.56 -3.18
C VAL A 56 2.86 6.43 -1.96
N LEU A 57 3.21 7.72 -2.00
CA LEU A 57 2.91 8.65 -0.92
C LEU A 57 1.40 8.84 -0.74
N LEU A 58 0.64 8.96 -1.83
CA LEU A 58 -0.82 9.08 -1.79
C LEU A 58 -1.45 7.83 -1.19
N ASP A 59 -1.02 6.63 -1.60
CA ASP A 59 -1.47 5.38 -1.00
C ASP A 59 -1.17 5.33 0.50
N PHE A 60 0.03 5.78 0.90
CA PHE A 60 0.37 5.83 2.31
C PHE A 60 -0.55 6.77 3.09
N LEU A 61 -0.87 7.95 2.56
CA LEU A 61 -1.74 8.93 3.21
C LEU A 61 -3.20 8.45 3.28
N ILE A 62 -3.68 7.81 2.21
CA ILE A 62 -5.11 7.51 2.02
C ILE A 62 -5.48 6.13 2.55
N VAL A 63 -4.57 5.17 2.45
CA VAL A 63 -4.77 3.79 2.90
C VAL A 63 -3.94 3.52 4.15
N GLY A 64 -2.65 3.82 4.10
CA GLY A 64 -1.72 3.55 5.21
C GLY A 64 -2.09 4.27 6.51
N LEU A 65 -2.35 5.57 6.49
CA LEU A 65 -2.66 6.32 7.71
C LEU A 65 -3.97 5.86 8.37
N PRO A 66 -5.09 5.67 7.65
CA PRO A 66 -6.28 5.05 8.24
C PRO A 66 -5.98 3.68 8.85
N ILE A 67 -5.29 2.79 8.14
CA ILE A 67 -4.89 1.48 8.67
C ILE A 67 -4.17 1.63 10.01
N SER A 68 -3.13 2.47 10.03
CA SER A 68 -2.30 2.72 11.22
C SER A 68 -3.14 3.29 12.38
N TYR A 69 -4.02 4.23 12.09
CA TYR A 69 -4.95 4.82 13.05
C TYR A 69 -5.91 3.77 13.62
N GLY A 70 -6.53 2.96 12.75
CA GLY A 70 -7.46 1.89 13.13
C GLY A 70 -6.82 0.89 14.08
N PHE A 71 -5.65 0.36 13.72
CA PHE A 71 -4.89 -0.54 14.59
C PHE A 71 -4.42 0.12 15.89
N SER A 72 -4.11 1.42 15.87
CA SER A 72 -3.69 2.13 17.07
C SER A 72 -4.83 2.42 18.03
N LYS A 73 -6.01 2.81 17.52
CA LYS A 73 -7.13 3.30 18.33
C LYS A 73 -8.13 2.21 18.68
N TYR A 74 -8.38 1.30 17.75
CA TYR A 74 -9.45 0.31 17.83
C TYR A 74 -8.95 -1.13 17.81
N GLN A 75 -7.63 -1.35 17.73
CA GLN A 75 -7.00 -2.67 17.68
C GLN A 75 -7.63 -3.56 16.60
N LEU A 76 -7.83 -4.85 16.84
CA LEU A 76 -8.49 -5.79 15.93
C LEU A 76 -10.00 -5.86 16.18
N SER A 77 -10.68 -4.71 16.20
CA SER A 77 -12.14 -4.64 16.40
C SER A 77 -12.90 -4.37 15.09
N ARG A 78 -14.23 -4.51 15.14
CA ARG A 78 -15.14 -4.21 14.01
C ARG A 78 -14.88 -2.84 13.38
N LYS A 79 -14.55 -1.82 14.18
CA LYS A 79 -14.30 -0.46 13.68
C LYS A 79 -13.07 -0.40 12.76
N THR A 80 -12.03 -1.19 13.06
CA THR A 80 -10.84 -1.30 12.21
C THR A 80 -11.22 -1.94 10.87
N TYR A 81 -11.99 -3.03 10.87
CA TYR A 81 -12.45 -3.67 9.64
C TYR A 81 -13.32 -2.75 8.76
N VAL A 82 -14.17 -1.91 9.36
CA VAL A 82 -14.96 -0.92 8.60
C VAL A 82 -14.05 0.13 7.96
N LEU A 83 -13.08 0.65 8.70
CA LEU A 83 -12.11 1.62 8.18
C LEU A 83 -11.27 1.03 7.05
N LEU A 84 -10.90 -0.24 7.16
CA LEU A 84 -10.16 -0.99 6.14
C LEU A 84 -10.97 -1.17 4.88
N PHE A 85 -12.22 -1.59 5.02
CA PHE A 85 -13.13 -1.70 3.90
C PHE A 85 -13.28 -0.36 3.16
N PHE A 86 -13.42 0.73 3.90
CA PHE A 86 -13.45 2.08 3.32
C PHE A 86 -12.14 2.41 2.58
N ALA A 87 -10.98 2.11 3.17
CA ALA A 87 -9.69 2.34 2.53
C ALA A 87 -9.54 1.57 1.21
N LEU A 88 -10.03 0.32 1.14
CA LEU A 88 -10.04 -0.48 -0.10
C LEU A 88 -10.94 0.14 -1.18
N ILE A 89 -12.09 0.71 -0.82
CA ILE A 89 -12.94 1.43 -1.78
C ILE A 89 -12.21 2.64 -2.34
N VAL A 90 -11.54 3.42 -1.48
CA VAL A 90 -10.81 4.61 -1.94
C VAL A 90 -9.61 4.20 -2.80
N GLU A 91 -8.88 3.15 -2.43
CA GLU A 91 -7.80 2.57 -3.22
C GLU A 91 -8.28 2.15 -4.62
N PHE A 92 -9.44 1.48 -4.69
CA PHE A 92 -10.08 1.11 -5.94
C PHE A 92 -10.39 2.34 -6.81
N LEU A 93 -11.06 3.34 -6.25
CA LEU A 93 -11.48 4.53 -6.98
C LEU A 93 -10.27 5.31 -7.54
N LEU A 94 -9.23 5.49 -6.74
CA LEU A 94 -8.02 6.20 -7.16
C LEU A 94 -7.23 5.43 -8.21
N THR A 95 -7.07 4.12 -8.02
CA THR A 95 -6.35 3.30 -8.98
C THR A 95 -7.12 3.16 -10.28
N SER A 96 -8.44 3.07 -10.22
CA SER A 96 -9.32 3.05 -11.40
C SER A 96 -9.21 4.36 -12.19
N LEU A 97 -9.20 5.50 -11.49
CA LEU A 97 -9.03 6.81 -12.13
C LEU A 97 -7.69 6.93 -12.87
N LEU A 98 -6.61 6.37 -12.33
CA LEU A 98 -5.26 6.51 -12.88
C LEU A 98 -4.89 5.45 -13.92
N TYR A 99 -5.33 4.21 -13.72
CA TYR A 99 -4.86 3.04 -14.47
C TYR A 99 -6.00 2.21 -15.08
N GLY A 100 -7.26 2.57 -14.83
CA GLY A 100 -8.43 1.83 -15.28
C GLY A 100 -8.88 0.72 -14.32
N ASN A 101 -10.02 0.11 -14.64
CA ASN A 101 -10.73 -0.78 -13.71
C ASN A 101 -9.98 -2.10 -13.44
N GLU A 102 -9.36 -2.71 -14.45
CA GLU A 102 -8.68 -4.00 -14.28
C GLU A 102 -7.48 -3.89 -13.33
N PRO A 103 -6.53 -2.94 -13.53
CA PRO A 103 -5.45 -2.73 -12.56
C PRO A 103 -5.95 -2.37 -11.16
N ALA A 104 -7.05 -1.63 -11.06
CA ALA A 104 -7.66 -1.31 -9.77
C ALA A 104 -8.14 -2.56 -9.02
N LEU A 105 -8.82 -3.48 -9.71
CA LEU A 105 -9.22 -4.76 -9.12
C LEU A 105 -8.00 -5.59 -8.70
N THR A 106 -6.95 -5.63 -9.53
CA THR A 106 -5.70 -6.31 -9.20
C THR A 106 -5.07 -5.74 -7.94
N LYS A 107 -4.96 -4.41 -7.85
CA LYS A 107 -4.35 -3.74 -6.69
C LYS A 107 -5.12 -4.03 -5.41
N VAL A 108 -6.44 -3.92 -5.45
CA VAL A 108 -7.31 -4.25 -4.31
C VAL A 108 -7.18 -5.72 -3.91
N GLY A 109 -7.13 -6.64 -4.87
CA GLY A 109 -6.91 -8.06 -4.62
C GLY A 109 -5.58 -8.32 -3.91
N LEU A 110 -4.49 -7.71 -4.39
CA LEU A 110 -3.17 -7.76 -3.75
C LEU A 110 -3.19 -7.15 -2.35
N SER A 111 -3.88 -6.02 -2.20
CA SER A 111 -4.07 -5.30 -0.95
C SER A 111 -4.70 -6.19 0.10
N ILE A 112 -5.77 -6.92 -0.25
CA ILE A 112 -6.44 -7.92 0.62
C ILE A 112 -5.50 -9.08 0.98
N ILE A 113 -4.77 -9.63 0.02
CA ILE A 113 -3.84 -10.77 0.24
C ILE A 113 -2.73 -10.36 1.21
N LEU A 114 -2.08 -9.22 0.96
CA LEU A 114 -1.00 -8.68 1.78
C LEU A 114 -1.49 -8.19 3.14
N PHE A 115 -2.79 -7.99 3.30
CA PHE A 115 -3.37 -7.62 4.58
C PHE A 115 -3.34 -8.77 5.60
N ILE A 116 -3.41 -10.02 5.15
CA ILE A 116 -3.37 -11.21 6.02
C ILE A 116 -2.09 -11.25 6.88
N PRO A 117 -0.87 -11.19 6.32
CA PRO A 117 0.35 -11.17 7.13
C PRO A 117 0.45 -9.93 8.02
N LEU A 118 -0.10 -8.78 7.59
CA LEU A 118 -0.15 -7.57 8.41
C LEU A 118 -1.00 -7.76 9.67
N ILE A 119 -2.22 -8.31 9.54
CA ILE A 119 -3.09 -8.66 10.67
C ILE A 119 -2.37 -9.62 11.63
N ILE A 120 -1.73 -10.67 11.09
CA ILE A 120 -1.02 -11.67 11.90
C ILE A 120 0.08 -11.01 12.71
N SER A 121 0.87 -10.13 12.08
CA SER A 121 1.94 -9.36 12.72
C SER A 121 1.45 -8.43 13.85
N PHE A 122 0.25 -7.86 13.71
CA PHE A 122 -0.37 -7.09 14.79
C PHE A 122 -0.90 -7.96 15.92
N LYS A 123 -1.50 -9.11 15.60
CA LYS A 123 -2.03 -10.05 16.59
C LYS A 123 -0.92 -10.66 17.46
N THR A 124 0.20 -11.07 16.87
CA THR A 124 1.36 -11.59 17.61
C THR A 124 1.93 -10.55 18.58
N HIS A 125 2.04 -9.29 18.15
CA HIS A 125 2.52 -8.22 19.01
C HIS A 125 1.55 -7.91 20.19
N LEU A 126 0.23 -7.94 19.97
CA LEU A 126 -0.75 -7.76 21.04
C LEU A 126 -0.65 -8.88 22.10
N ASN A 127 -0.48 -10.13 21.66
CA ASN A 127 -0.33 -11.27 22.56
C ASN A 127 0.96 -11.21 23.40
N TYR A 128 2.05 -10.64 22.86
CA TYR A 128 3.31 -10.47 23.58
C TYR A 128 3.22 -9.36 24.64
N THR A 129 2.51 -8.27 24.32
CA THR A 129 2.34 -7.14 25.24
C THR A 129 1.36 -7.40 26.38
N ASN A 130 0.40 -8.31 26.23
CA ASN A 130 -0.52 -8.69 27.32
C ASN A 130 0.04 -9.77 28.27
N LYS A 131 1.19 -10.38 27.95
CA LYS A 131 1.82 -11.43 28.77
C LYS A 131 2.89 -10.92 29.74
N ASN A 132 3.31 -9.67 29.58
CA ASN A 132 4.27 -8.96 30.43
C ASN A 132 3.58 -7.82 31.14
#